data_AF-A0A286EV06-F1
#
_entry.id   AF-A0A286EV06-F1
#
_cell.length_a   1.000
_cell.length_b   1.000
_cell.length_c   1.000
_cell.angle_alpha   90.00
_cell.angle_beta   90.00
_cell.angle_gamma   90.00
#
_symmetry.space_group_name_H-M   'P 1'
#
loop_
_entity.id
_entity.type
_entity.pdbx_description
1 polymer ?
#
loop_
_entity_poly.entity_id
_entity_poly.type
_entity_poly.pdbx_seq_one_letter_code
_entity_poly.pdbx_strand_id
1 'polypeptide(L)'
;MSVLATIVYTALLAWGFSVGVRQIYQAHRRPTQLLNPLFSNQIAIRMFTLHIVVVTGDLFIVGPWALAHKSPLWYWGGRIALFISALPIAAYLNRNPQSFGWFIGRWVTFRNFFEYTVHVVVAAMAINWFHYYILLWWLVAYRYLDVGPRRALQKLYNTPEKRAARPWGQALNWGVITTIYVLTFLAVYNRQIIWAKVPDPNRATHVPAHWETAVVVGGNLVLALVTWINTRRYTDSILAENGVTLKVTASRP
;
A
#
# COMPACT_ATOMS: atom_id res chain seq x y z
N MET A 1 -4.73 -26.35 -6.82
CA MET A 1 -5.42 -25.20 -6.18
C MET A 1 -5.94 -25.64 -4.82
N SER A 2 -5.98 -24.77 -3.81
CA SER A 2 -6.39 -25.10 -2.44
C SER A 2 -7.52 -24.19 -1.96
N VAL A 3 -8.65 -24.80 -1.58
CA VAL A 3 -9.80 -24.07 -1.02
C VAL A 3 -9.41 -23.37 0.28
N LEU A 4 -8.69 -24.07 1.17
CA LEU A 4 -8.25 -23.52 2.45
C LEU A 4 -7.33 -22.31 2.26
N ALA A 5 -6.32 -22.42 1.39
CA ALA A 5 -5.41 -21.30 1.10
C ALA A 5 -6.17 -20.09 0.54
N THR A 6 -7.14 -20.34 -0.33
CA THR A 6 -8.00 -19.29 -0.92
C THR A 6 -8.84 -18.58 0.15
N ILE A 7 -9.47 -19.34 1.07
CA ILE A 7 -10.28 -18.77 2.16
C ILE A 7 -9.40 -17.90 3.07
N VAL A 8 -8.26 -18.44 3.53
CA VAL A 8 -7.35 -17.72 4.43
C VAL A 8 -6.83 -16.44 3.77
N TYR A 9 -6.37 -16.54 2.52
CA TYR A 9 -5.88 -15.39 1.78
C TYR A 9 -6.96 -14.31 1.61
N THR A 10 -8.18 -14.71 1.25
CA THR A 10 -9.31 -13.78 1.06
C THR A 10 -9.72 -13.12 2.38
N ALA A 11 -9.75 -13.88 3.47
CA ALA A 11 -10.04 -13.37 4.80
C ALA A 11 -8.98 -12.34 5.25
N LEU A 12 -7.71 -12.60 5.00
CA LEU A 12 -6.62 -11.66 5.30
C LEU A 12 -6.75 -10.37 4.48
N LEU A 13 -7.07 -10.46 3.18
CA LEU A 13 -7.32 -9.28 2.34
C LEU A 13 -8.48 -8.45 2.87
N ALA A 14 -9.63 -9.08 3.13
CA ALA A 14 -10.83 -8.42 3.64
C ALA A 14 -10.56 -7.77 5.00
N TRP A 15 -9.83 -8.45 5.88
CA TRP A 15 -9.46 -7.91 7.18
C TRP A 15 -8.56 -6.68 7.03
N GLY A 16 -7.50 -6.76 6.22
CA GLY A 16 -6.63 -5.63 5.96
C GLY A 16 -7.35 -4.42 5.38
N PHE A 17 -8.20 -4.65 4.38
CA PHE A 17 -9.02 -3.61 3.78
C PHE A 17 -9.96 -2.95 4.80
N SER A 18 -10.67 -3.75 5.60
CA SER A 18 -11.60 -3.24 6.63
C SER A 18 -10.89 -2.38 7.68
N VAL A 19 -9.65 -2.72 8.04
CA VAL A 19 -8.83 -1.92 8.96
C VAL A 19 -8.46 -0.57 8.33
N GLY A 20 -8.11 -0.55 7.04
CA GLY A 20 -7.85 0.70 6.30
C GLY A 20 -9.07 1.62 6.28
N VAL A 21 -10.24 1.07 5.90
CA VAL A 21 -11.52 1.82 5.88
C VAL A 21 -11.89 2.32 7.28
N ARG A 22 -11.77 1.47 8.29
CA ARG A 22 -12.04 1.86 9.68
C ARG A 22 -11.15 3.02 10.13
N GLN A 23 -9.88 3.03 9.74
CA GLN A 23 -8.95 4.10 10.09
C GLN A 23 -9.37 5.43 9.46
N ILE A 24 -9.82 5.42 8.19
CA ILE A 24 -10.39 6.58 7.52
C ILE A 24 -11.64 7.06 8.25
N TYR A 25 -12.58 6.16 8.54
CA TYR A 25 -13.82 6.50 9.24
C TYR A 25 -13.57 7.09 10.64
N GLN A 26 -12.71 6.44 11.43
CA GLN A 26 -12.37 6.89 12.78
C GLN A 26 -11.70 8.25 12.76
N ALA A 27 -10.88 8.57 11.76
CA ALA A 27 -10.21 9.85 11.73
C ALA A 27 -11.13 11.03 11.43
N HIS A 28 -12.21 10.81 10.68
CA HIS A 28 -13.23 11.84 10.43
C HIS A 28 -14.21 12.01 11.60
N ARG A 29 -14.50 10.94 12.36
CA ARG A 29 -15.57 10.94 13.38
C ARG A 29 -15.07 10.94 14.82
N ARG A 30 -13.92 10.33 15.09
CA ARG A 30 -13.35 10.09 16.44
C ARG A 30 -11.80 10.12 16.40
N PRO A 31 -11.18 11.24 16.01
CA PRO A 31 -9.73 11.34 15.85
C PRO A 31 -8.94 11.03 17.13
N THR A 32 -9.54 11.26 18.31
CA THR A 32 -8.94 10.94 19.61
C THR A 32 -8.80 9.43 19.88
N GLN A 33 -9.48 8.58 19.12
CA GLN A 33 -9.45 7.12 19.29
C GLN A 33 -8.50 6.42 18.30
N LEU A 34 -7.72 7.19 17.54
CA LEU A 34 -6.80 6.64 16.54
C LEU A 34 -5.57 6.00 17.19
N LEU A 35 -5.24 4.79 16.73
CA LEU A 35 -4.00 4.10 17.11
C LEU A 35 -2.74 4.82 16.61
N ASN A 36 -2.86 5.62 15.55
CA ASN A 36 -1.79 6.49 15.08
C ASN A 36 -2.29 7.94 15.12
N PRO A 37 -1.77 8.76 16.06
CA PRO A 37 -2.16 10.16 16.21
C PRO A 37 -1.89 11.03 14.98
N LEU A 38 -0.96 10.67 14.08
CA LEU A 38 -0.69 11.44 12.85
C LEU A 38 -1.92 11.60 11.96
N PHE A 39 -2.84 10.65 12.05
CA PHE A 39 -4.08 10.67 11.30
C PHE A 39 -5.14 11.58 11.91
N SER A 40 -4.87 12.27 13.02
CA SER A 40 -5.71 13.39 13.46
C SER A 40 -5.63 14.58 12.48
N ASN A 41 -4.50 14.74 11.78
CA ASN A 41 -4.34 15.72 10.72
C ASN A 41 -5.16 15.29 9.49
N GLN A 42 -6.16 16.11 9.13
CA GLN A 42 -7.09 15.80 8.04
C GLN A 42 -6.40 15.70 6.68
N ILE A 43 -5.27 16.38 6.47
CA ILE A 43 -4.51 16.29 5.21
C ILE A 43 -3.80 14.93 5.13
N ALA A 44 -3.21 14.45 6.24
CA ALA A 44 -2.62 13.12 6.32
C ALA A 44 -3.66 12.03 6.01
N ILE A 45 -4.89 12.19 6.48
CA ILE A 45 -6.00 11.29 6.18
C ILE A 45 -6.44 11.34 4.74
N ARG A 46 -6.48 12.52 4.10
CA ARG A 46 -6.78 12.62 2.67
C ARG A 46 -5.74 11.90 1.83
N MET A 47 -4.45 12.07 2.15
CA MET A 47 -3.38 11.32 1.47
C MET A 47 -3.52 9.82 1.67
N PHE A 48 -3.79 9.36 2.89
CA PHE A 48 -3.99 7.95 3.17
C PHE A 48 -5.23 7.38 2.47
N THR A 49 -6.33 8.14 2.43
CA THR A 49 -7.56 7.76 1.71
C THR A 49 -7.28 7.61 0.22
N LEU A 50 -6.59 8.58 -0.39
CA LEU A 50 -6.18 8.51 -1.78
C LEU A 50 -5.34 7.25 -2.06
N HIS A 51 -4.36 6.96 -1.20
CA HIS A 51 -3.55 5.76 -1.31
C HIS A 51 -4.38 4.47 -1.23
N ILE A 52 -5.31 4.38 -0.27
CA ILE A 52 -6.20 3.21 -0.14
C ILE A 52 -7.07 3.03 -1.38
N VAL A 53 -7.61 4.10 -1.94
CA VAL A 53 -8.40 4.05 -3.19
C VAL A 53 -7.55 3.51 -4.34
N VAL A 54 -6.33 4.02 -4.50
CA VAL A 54 -5.42 3.58 -5.58
C VAL A 54 -5.00 2.13 -5.39
N VAL A 55 -4.61 1.71 -4.18
CA VAL A 55 -4.24 0.31 -3.92
C VAL A 55 -5.41 -0.64 -4.13
N THR A 56 -6.62 -0.26 -3.72
CA THR A 56 -7.83 -1.07 -3.90
C THR A 56 -8.17 -1.20 -5.39
N GLY A 57 -8.20 -0.07 -6.11
CA GLY A 57 -8.49 -0.05 -7.55
C GLY A 57 -7.45 -0.82 -8.34
N ASP A 58 -6.18 -0.72 -7.97
CA ASP A 58 -5.12 -1.49 -8.59
C ASP A 58 -5.23 -3.00 -8.31
N LEU A 59 -5.41 -3.39 -7.04
CA LEU A 59 -5.44 -4.81 -6.66
C LEU A 59 -6.66 -5.56 -7.22
N PHE A 60 -7.83 -4.91 -7.27
CA PHE A 60 -9.08 -5.58 -7.61
C PHE A 60 -9.60 -5.28 -9.03
N ILE A 61 -9.13 -4.22 -9.67
CA ILE A 61 -9.63 -3.80 -11.00
C ILE A 61 -8.48 -3.75 -12.01
N VAL A 62 -7.56 -2.79 -11.88
CA VAL A 62 -6.56 -2.48 -12.91
C VAL A 62 -5.54 -3.62 -13.07
N GLY A 63 -5.01 -4.14 -11.97
CA GLY A 63 -4.06 -5.25 -11.97
C GLY A 63 -4.65 -6.53 -12.57
N PRO A 64 -5.80 -7.03 -12.08
CA PRO A 64 -6.46 -8.19 -12.67
C PRO A 64 -6.83 -7.99 -14.14
N TRP A 65 -7.30 -6.79 -14.51
CA TRP A 65 -7.57 -6.43 -15.90
C TRP A 65 -6.31 -6.52 -16.77
N ALA A 66 -5.21 -5.93 -16.31
CA ALA A 66 -3.93 -5.95 -17.01
C ALA A 66 -3.40 -7.37 -17.18
N LEU A 67 -3.52 -8.22 -16.16
CA LEU A 67 -3.14 -9.63 -16.23
C LEU A 67 -4.03 -10.41 -17.21
N ALA A 68 -5.36 -10.26 -17.10
CA ALA A 68 -6.30 -10.99 -17.93
C ALA A 68 -6.08 -10.68 -19.42
N HIS A 69 -5.83 -9.41 -19.76
CA HIS A 69 -5.65 -8.97 -21.14
C HIS A 69 -4.19 -8.92 -21.58
N LYS A 70 -3.23 -9.27 -20.70
CA LYS A 70 -1.81 -9.08 -20.97
C LYS A 70 -1.52 -7.65 -21.47
N SER A 71 -1.97 -6.63 -20.74
CA SER A 71 -1.79 -5.23 -21.13
C SER A 71 -0.64 -4.56 -20.36
N PRO A 72 0.52 -4.28 -21.00
CA PRO A 72 1.62 -3.59 -20.36
C PRO A 72 1.24 -2.17 -19.94
N LEU A 73 0.44 -1.47 -20.75
CA LEU A 73 0.01 -0.11 -20.49
C LEU A 73 -0.75 -0.01 -19.16
N TRP A 74 -1.79 -0.85 -18.97
CA TRP A 74 -2.58 -0.83 -17.74
C TRP A 74 -1.78 -1.34 -16.54
N TYR A 75 -0.89 -2.32 -16.73
CA TYR A 75 -0.02 -2.80 -15.67
C TYR A 75 0.89 -1.67 -15.13
N TRP A 76 1.67 -1.05 -16.01
CA TRP A 76 2.59 0.04 -15.65
C TRP A 76 1.83 1.28 -15.20
N GLY A 77 0.69 1.60 -15.82
CA GLY A 77 -0.21 2.67 -15.38
C GLY A 77 -0.65 2.51 -13.92
N GLY A 78 -1.02 1.29 -13.52
CA GLY A 78 -1.33 0.97 -12.12
C GLY A 78 -0.11 1.04 -11.20
N ARG A 79 1.07 0.58 -11.65
CA ARG A 79 2.32 0.68 -10.88
C ARG A 79 2.72 2.12 -10.58
N ILE A 80 2.64 2.99 -11.59
CA ILE A 80 2.96 4.41 -11.47
C ILE A 80 1.98 5.07 -10.47
N ALA A 81 0.68 4.77 -10.58
CA ALA A 81 -0.32 5.29 -9.66
C ALA A 81 -0.06 4.85 -8.21
N LEU A 82 0.26 3.57 -8.01
CA LEU A 82 0.68 3.03 -6.72
C LEU A 82 1.91 3.74 -6.16
N PHE A 83 2.93 3.98 -6.99
CA PHE A 83 4.15 4.67 -6.57
C PHE A 83 3.86 6.11 -6.14
N ILE A 84 3.17 6.87 -7.00
CA ILE A 84 2.77 8.25 -6.73
C ILE A 84 2.01 8.34 -5.39
N SER A 85 0.97 7.54 -5.22
CA SER A 85 0.11 7.63 -4.03
C SER A 85 0.78 7.16 -2.74
N ALA A 86 1.77 6.25 -2.81
CA ALA A 86 2.42 5.70 -1.62
C ALA A 86 3.63 6.48 -1.14
N LEU A 87 4.33 7.17 -2.05
CA LEU A 87 5.58 7.87 -1.71
C LEU A 87 5.40 8.84 -0.52
N PRO A 88 4.35 9.69 -0.45
CA PRO A 88 4.16 10.58 0.70
C PRO A 88 3.86 9.81 1.98
N ILE A 89 3.12 8.70 1.89
CA ILE A 89 2.79 7.86 3.06
C ILE A 89 4.05 7.21 3.63
N ALA A 90 4.91 6.68 2.76
CA ALA A 90 6.17 6.06 3.16
C ALA A 90 7.15 7.08 3.74
N ALA A 91 7.26 8.27 3.12
CA ALA A 91 8.19 9.31 3.54
C ALA A 91 7.78 9.99 4.86
N TYR A 92 6.49 10.31 5.02
CA TYR A 92 6.02 11.14 6.13
C TYR A 92 5.24 10.37 7.20
N LEU A 93 4.36 9.45 6.81
CA LEU A 93 3.37 8.89 7.75
C LEU A 93 3.82 7.57 8.41
N ASN A 94 4.77 6.85 7.81
CA ASN A 94 5.30 5.60 8.33
C ASN A 94 6.51 5.75 9.27
N ARG A 95 7.03 6.96 9.46
CA ARG A 95 8.21 7.23 10.30
C ARG A 95 7.91 7.41 11.80
N ASN A 96 6.66 7.26 12.26
CA ASN A 96 6.33 7.52 13.66
C ASN A 96 6.54 6.28 14.57
N PRO A 97 7.53 6.29 15.49
CA PRO A 97 7.77 5.20 16.44
C PRO A 97 6.61 4.97 17.41
N GLN A 98 5.73 5.95 17.60
CA GLN A 98 4.52 5.82 18.43
C GLN A 98 3.50 4.87 17.78
N SER A 99 3.49 4.76 16.45
CA SER A 99 2.49 3.99 15.71
C SER A 99 2.81 2.50 15.63
N PHE A 100 4.06 2.07 15.78
CA PHE A 100 4.45 0.67 15.59
C PHE A 100 5.63 0.20 16.47
N GLY A 101 6.29 1.10 17.20
CA GLY A 101 7.65 0.87 17.68
C GLY A 101 8.69 1.14 16.58
N TRP A 102 9.90 1.50 16.99
CA TRP A 102 10.97 1.89 16.06
C TRP A 102 11.34 0.77 15.06
N PHE A 103 11.38 -0.48 15.55
CA PHE A 103 11.74 -1.65 14.74
C PHE A 103 10.74 -1.93 13.62
N ILE A 104 9.45 -2.07 13.95
CA ILE A 104 8.40 -2.33 12.95
C ILE A 104 8.21 -1.13 12.01
N GLY A 105 8.33 0.11 12.49
CA GLY A 105 8.23 1.30 11.64
C GLY A 105 9.33 1.36 10.57
N ARG A 106 10.58 1.04 10.95
CA ARG A 106 11.70 0.91 9.99
C ARG A 106 11.49 -0.22 9.01
N TRP A 107 11.03 -1.38 9.48
CA TRP A 107 10.70 -2.51 8.62
C TRP A 107 9.66 -2.14 7.56
N VAL A 108 8.55 -1.49 7.94
CA VAL A 108 7.51 -1.09 6.98
C VAL A 108 8.04 -0.10 5.95
N THR A 109 8.90 0.82 6.37
CA THR A 109 9.54 1.78 5.45
C THR A 109 10.45 1.06 4.46
N PHE A 110 11.38 0.23 4.95
CA PHE A 110 12.27 -0.58 4.13
C PHE A 110 11.50 -1.46 3.15
N ARG A 111 10.51 -2.20 3.65
CA ARG A 111 9.65 -3.09 2.86
C ARG A 111 9.00 -2.34 1.70
N ASN A 112 8.45 -1.15 1.93
CA ASN A 112 7.82 -0.39 0.83
C ASN A 112 8.83 -0.08 -0.29
N PHE A 113 10.05 0.37 0.05
CA PHE A 113 11.09 0.61 -0.95
C PHE A 113 11.50 -0.69 -1.66
N PHE A 114 11.75 -1.76 -0.90
CA PHE A 114 12.08 -3.07 -1.44
C PHE A 114 11.01 -3.59 -2.39
N GLU A 115 9.73 -3.57 -2.01
CA GLU A 115 8.61 -4.03 -2.83
C GLU A 115 8.48 -3.24 -4.14
N TYR A 116 8.72 -1.91 -4.10
CA TYR A 116 8.73 -1.10 -5.31
C TYR A 116 9.91 -1.43 -6.22
N THR A 117 11.11 -1.57 -5.65
CA THR A 117 12.31 -1.96 -6.41
C THR A 117 12.13 -3.32 -7.05
N VAL A 118 11.64 -4.31 -6.30
CA VAL A 118 11.35 -5.66 -6.83
C VAL A 118 10.31 -5.59 -7.92
N HIS A 119 9.23 -4.81 -7.76
CA HIS A 119 8.25 -4.61 -8.82
C HIS A 119 8.89 -4.08 -10.10
N VAL A 120 9.68 -3.00 -10.01
CA VAL A 120 10.27 -2.36 -11.18
C VAL A 120 11.26 -3.31 -11.85
N VAL A 121 12.17 -3.90 -11.09
CA VAL A 121 13.23 -4.78 -11.63
C VAL A 121 12.62 -6.04 -12.22
N VAL A 122 11.78 -6.76 -11.46
CA VAL A 122 11.19 -8.01 -11.93
C VAL A 122 10.25 -7.77 -13.10
N ALA A 123 9.41 -6.73 -13.07
CA ALA A 123 8.54 -6.43 -14.21
C ALA A 123 9.33 -6.00 -15.46
N ALA A 124 10.40 -5.21 -15.31
CA ALA A 124 11.25 -4.82 -16.43
C ALA A 124 12.01 -6.01 -17.04
N MET A 125 12.43 -6.97 -16.20
CA MET A 125 13.10 -8.20 -16.64
C MET A 125 12.12 -9.31 -17.05
N ALA A 126 10.82 -9.15 -16.80
CA ALA A 126 9.86 -10.22 -16.93
C ALA A 126 9.68 -10.62 -18.41
N ILE A 127 10.16 -11.82 -18.72
CA ILE A 127 10.02 -12.46 -20.03
C ILE A 127 8.60 -13.05 -20.20
N ASN A 128 7.84 -13.20 -19.11
CA ASN A 128 6.47 -13.73 -19.16
C ASN A 128 5.52 -13.10 -18.13
N TRP A 129 4.22 -13.23 -18.41
CA TRP A 129 3.12 -12.71 -17.59
C TRP A 129 2.93 -13.39 -16.23
N PHE A 130 3.62 -14.51 -15.98
CA PHE A 130 3.59 -15.18 -14.68
C PHE A 130 4.33 -14.36 -13.61
N HIS A 131 5.38 -13.63 -13.97
CA HIS A 131 6.05 -12.72 -13.04
C HIS A 131 5.12 -11.57 -12.63
N TYR A 132 4.43 -10.96 -13.59
CA TYR A 132 3.42 -9.92 -13.32
C TYR A 132 2.30 -10.44 -12.40
N TYR A 133 1.86 -11.68 -12.63
CA TYR A 133 0.90 -12.38 -11.77
C TYR A 133 1.41 -12.51 -10.32
N ILE A 134 2.66 -12.96 -10.14
CA ILE A 134 3.28 -13.04 -8.81
C ILE A 134 3.32 -11.65 -8.17
N LEU A 135 3.84 -10.64 -8.88
CA LEU A 135 3.99 -9.29 -8.35
C LEU A 135 2.66 -8.70 -7.85
N LEU A 136 1.57 -8.90 -8.61
CA LEU A 136 0.24 -8.46 -8.18
C LEU A 136 -0.23 -9.20 -6.93
N TRP A 137 -0.33 -10.53 -7.01
CA TRP A 137 -0.99 -11.32 -5.96
C TRP A 137 -0.12 -11.60 -4.75
N TRP A 138 1.18 -11.34 -4.83
CA TRP A 138 2.05 -11.35 -3.68
C TRP A 138 2.27 -9.94 -3.15
N LEU A 139 2.99 -9.10 -3.87
CA LEU A 139 3.53 -7.85 -3.32
C LEU A 139 2.47 -6.76 -3.18
N VAL A 140 1.56 -6.61 -4.14
CA VAL A 140 0.46 -5.62 -4.00
C VAL A 140 -0.51 -6.08 -2.93
N ALA A 141 -0.94 -7.34 -3.01
CA ALA A 141 -1.86 -7.92 -2.05
C ALA A 141 -1.33 -7.86 -0.61
N TYR A 142 -0.01 -8.01 -0.42
CA TYR A 142 0.61 -7.95 0.90
C TYR A 142 0.34 -6.65 1.65
N ARG A 143 0.05 -5.56 0.93
CA ARG A 143 -0.38 -4.27 1.51
C ARG A 143 -1.66 -4.36 2.33
N TYR A 144 -2.47 -5.41 2.13
CA TYR A 144 -3.62 -5.73 2.99
C TYR A 144 -3.39 -6.96 3.85
N LEU A 145 -2.74 -8.01 3.33
CA LEU A 145 -2.64 -9.31 4.02
C LEU A 145 -2.05 -9.21 5.43
N ASP A 146 -1.04 -8.35 5.63
CA ASP A 146 -0.37 -8.21 6.92
C ASP A 146 -1.04 -7.20 7.86
N VAL A 147 -1.92 -6.33 7.34
CA VAL A 147 -2.44 -5.18 8.09
C VAL A 147 -3.31 -5.62 9.26
N GLY A 148 -4.27 -6.53 9.02
CA GLY A 148 -5.16 -7.05 10.05
C GLY A 148 -4.39 -7.71 11.20
N PRO A 149 -3.61 -8.77 10.93
CA PRO A 149 -2.79 -9.45 11.93
C PRO A 149 -1.82 -8.51 12.65
N ARG A 150 -1.12 -7.63 11.90
CA ARG A 150 -0.18 -6.67 12.50
C ARG A 150 -0.86 -5.74 13.50
N ARG A 151 -2.03 -5.20 13.15
CA ARG A 151 -2.79 -4.30 14.03
C ARG A 151 -3.41 -5.04 15.22
N ALA A 152 -3.79 -6.29 15.06
CA ALA A 152 -4.27 -7.12 16.17
C ALA A 152 -3.15 -7.34 17.20
N LEU A 153 -1.98 -7.79 16.75
CA LEU A 153 -0.82 -8.05 17.62
C LEU A 153 -0.26 -6.77 18.22
N GLN A 154 -0.35 -5.64 17.52
CA GLN A 154 0.05 -4.35 18.05
C GLN A 154 -0.61 -4.02 19.40
N LYS A 155 -1.87 -4.43 19.60
CA LYS A 155 -2.61 -4.18 20.87
C LYS A 155 -1.94 -4.82 22.09
N LEU A 156 -1.03 -5.77 21.90
CA LEU A 156 -0.26 -6.42 22.96
C LEU A 156 0.84 -5.51 23.52
N TYR A 157 1.33 -4.54 22.76
CA TYR A 157 2.51 -3.71 23.11
C TYR A 157 2.33 -2.22 22.76
N ASN A 158 1.09 -1.76 22.57
CA ASN A 158 0.77 -0.41 22.12
C ASN A 158 0.94 0.69 23.17
N THR A 159 1.20 0.35 24.44
CA THR A 159 1.50 1.31 25.51
C THR A 159 2.87 1.02 26.13
N PRO A 160 3.54 2.01 26.77
CA PRO A 160 4.82 1.78 27.44
C PRO A 160 4.76 0.63 28.46
N GLU A 161 3.69 0.56 29.25
CA GLU A 161 3.49 -0.43 30.31
C GLU A 161 3.34 -1.83 29.70
N LYS A 162 2.52 -1.95 28.65
CA LYS A 162 2.36 -3.21 27.92
C LYS A 162 3.64 -3.66 27.24
N ARG A 163 4.44 -2.72 26.72
CA ARG A 163 5.72 -3.00 26.07
C ARG A 163 6.76 -3.47 27.08
N ALA A 164 6.81 -2.85 28.26
CA ALA A 164 7.66 -3.30 29.36
C ALA A 164 7.26 -4.71 29.84
N ALA A 165 5.96 -4.99 29.96
CA ALA A 165 5.46 -6.31 30.36
C ALA A 165 5.62 -7.39 29.27
N ARG A 166 5.69 -7.00 27.99
CA ARG A 166 5.73 -7.93 26.84
C ARG A 166 6.81 -7.49 25.83
N PRO A 167 8.10 -7.54 26.20
CA PRO A 167 9.19 -7.11 25.33
C PRO A 167 9.26 -7.95 24.03
N TRP A 168 8.81 -9.20 24.09
CA TRP A 168 8.72 -10.11 22.93
C TRP A 168 7.60 -9.75 21.94
N GLY A 169 6.65 -8.86 22.30
CA GLY A 169 5.48 -8.58 21.48
C GLY A 169 5.79 -8.03 20.08
N GLN A 170 6.84 -7.21 19.95
CA GLN A 170 7.30 -6.71 18.65
C GLN A 170 7.94 -7.81 17.80
N ALA A 171 8.72 -8.70 18.40
CA ALA A 171 9.34 -9.83 17.72
C ALA A 171 8.29 -10.83 17.21
N LEU A 172 7.28 -11.14 18.03
CA LEU A 172 6.15 -11.97 17.61
C LEU A 172 5.42 -11.33 16.41
N ASN A 173 5.12 -10.03 16.49
CA ASN A 173 4.46 -9.34 15.38
C ASN A 173 5.29 -9.42 14.09
N TRP A 174 6.60 -9.18 14.19
CA TRP A 174 7.52 -9.32 13.07
C TRP A 174 7.56 -10.75 12.49
N GLY A 175 7.59 -11.77 13.36
CA GLY A 175 7.55 -13.17 12.93
C GLY A 175 6.27 -13.50 12.15
N VAL A 176 5.12 -13.03 12.65
CA VAL A 176 3.82 -13.24 11.98
C VAL A 176 3.77 -12.55 10.62
N ILE A 177 4.16 -11.27 10.52
CA ILE A 177 4.10 -10.56 9.23
C ILE A 177 5.08 -11.16 8.22
N THR A 178 6.27 -11.59 8.65
CA THR A 178 7.28 -12.23 7.77
C THR A 178 6.79 -13.60 7.31
N THR A 179 6.15 -14.37 8.20
CA THR A 179 5.53 -15.65 7.86
C THR A 179 4.43 -15.48 6.81
N ILE A 180 3.54 -14.48 7.01
CA ILE A 180 2.51 -14.15 6.01
C ILE A 180 3.18 -13.81 4.67
N TYR A 181 4.26 -13.02 4.67
CA TYR A 181 4.95 -12.59 3.45
C TYR A 181 5.46 -13.79 2.63
N VAL A 182 6.13 -14.74 3.29
CA VAL A 182 6.70 -15.94 2.66
C VAL A 182 5.61 -16.92 2.25
N LEU A 183 4.66 -17.24 3.13
CA LEU A 183 3.58 -18.18 2.81
C LEU A 183 2.68 -17.66 1.69
N THR A 184 2.46 -16.35 1.62
CA THR A 184 1.73 -15.72 0.51
C THR A 184 2.46 -15.92 -0.81
N PHE A 185 3.77 -15.67 -0.86
CA PHE A 185 4.57 -15.93 -2.05
C PHE A 185 4.42 -17.39 -2.50
N LEU A 186 4.61 -18.34 -1.58
CA LEU A 186 4.51 -19.76 -1.87
C LEU A 186 3.11 -20.14 -2.37
N ALA A 187 2.05 -19.63 -1.75
CA ALA A 187 0.68 -19.89 -2.17
C ALA A 187 0.39 -19.36 -3.59
N VAL A 188 0.87 -18.16 -3.92
CA VAL A 188 0.71 -17.56 -5.24
C VAL A 188 1.56 -18.28 -6.29
N TYR A 189 2.84 -18.53 -6.00
CA TYR A 189 3.75 -19.23 -6.90
C TYR A 189 3.24 -20.63 -7.26
N ASN A 190 2.71 -21.36 -6.26
CA ASN A 190 2.11 -22.68 -6.44
C ASN A 190 0.65 -22.63 -6.89
N ARG A 191 0.13 -21.46 -7.31
CA ARG A 191 -1.21 -21.28 -7.89
C ARG A 191 -2.31 -21.86 -7.00
N GLN A 192 -2.19 -21.64 -5.69
CA GLN A 192 -3.12 -22.19 -4.71
C GLN A 192 -4.40 -21.37 -4.58
N ILE A 193 -4.38 -20.10 -4.96
CA ILE A 193 -5.51 -19.16 -4.85
C ILE A 193 -6.41 -19.28 -6.08
N ILE A 194 -7.65 -19.76 -5.87
CA ILE A 194 -8.56 -20.17 -6.96
C ILE A 194 -8.93 -19.03 -7.90
N TRP A 195 -9.29 -17.87 -7.34
CA TRP A 195 -9.74 -16.72 -8.13
C TRP A 195 -8.58 -15.95 -8.76
N ALA A 196 -7.34 -16.15 -8.29
CA ALA A 196 -6.14 -15.56 -8.87
C ALA A 196 -5.63 -16.44 -10.02
N LYS A 197 -6.24 -16.28 -11.20
CA LYS A 197 -5.85 -17.05 -12.40
C LYS A 197 -4.56 -16.51 -13.03
N VAL A 198 -3.69 -17.42 -13.44
CA VAL A 198 -2.50 -17.11 -14.25
C VAL A 198 -2.96 -16.72 -15.66
N PRO A 199 -2.39 -15.67 -16.27
CA PRO A 199 -2.69 -15.32 -17.66
C PRO A 199 -2.43 -16.49 -18.62
N ASP A 200 -3.35 -16.73 -19.55
CA ASP A 200 -3.22 -17.79 -20.56
C ASP A 200 -1.95 -17.57 -21.39
N PRO A 201 -1.00 -18.53 -21.44
CA PRO A 201 0.23 -18.39 -22.21
C PRO A 201 -0.02 -18.10 -23.69
N ASN A 202 -1.11 -18.60 -24.28
CA ASN A 202 -1.41 -18.48 -25.70
C ASN A 202 -2.12 -17.16 -26.08
N ARG A 203 -2.60 -16.39 -25.09
CA ARG A 203 -3.23 -15.10 -25.36
C ARG A 203 -2.22 -14.10 -25.90
N ALA A 204 -2.55 -13.37 -26.95
CA ALA A 204 -1.73 -12.26 -27.43
C ALA A 204 -1.68 -11.13 -26.39
N THR A 205 -0.56 -10.39 -26.35
CA THR A 205 -0.43 -9.15 -25.58
C THR A 205 -1.40 -8.11 -26.14
N HIS A 206 -2.15 -7.44 -25.27
CA HIS A 206 -3.09 -6.39 -25.66
C HIS A 206 -2.36 -5.19 -26.27
N VAL A 207 -2.82 -4.75 -27.44
CA VAL A 207 -2.37 -3.52 -28.09
C VAL A 207 -3.29 -2.39 -27.66
N PRO A 208 -2.78 -1.38 -26.94
CA PRO A 208 -3.63 -0.32 -26.42
C PRO A 208 -4.15 0.58 -27.53
N ALA A 209 -5.43 0.93 -27.46
CA ALA A 209 -6.00 2.01 -28.23
C ALA A 209 -5.53 3.38 -27.69
N HIS A 210 -5.54 4.41 -28.54
CA HIS A 210 -5.09 5.76 -28.16
C HIS A 210 -5.84 6.33 -26.94
N TRP A 211 -7.13 6.02 -26.80
CA TRP A 211 -7.92 6.47 -25.65
C TRP A 211 -7.44 5.83 -24.34
N GLU A 212 -6.97 4.57 -24.37
CA GLU A 212 -6.42 3.91 -23.18
C GLU A 212 -5.15 4.61 -22.73
N THR A 213 -4.27 4.96 -23.69
CA THR A 213 -3.07 5.74 -23.40
C THR A 213 -3.41 7.10 -22.80
N ALA A 214 -4.38 7.82 -23.38
CA ALA A 214 -4.82 9.11 -22.86
C ALA A 214 -5.38 9.00 -21.44
N VAL A 215 -6.19 7.99 -21.15
CA VAL A 215 -6.75 7.72 -19.81
C VAL A 215 -5.63 7.40 -18.82
N VAL A 216 -4.71 6.50 -19.17
CA VAL A 216 -3.63 6.07 -18.27
C VAL A 216 -2.66 7.21 -17.96
N VAL A 217 -2.24 7.96 -18.99
CA VAL A 217 -1.33 9.10 -18.82
C VAL A 217 -2.04 10.23 -18.08
N GLY A 218 -3.22 10.64 -18.53
CA GLY A 218 -4.00 11.72 -17.92
C GLY A 218 -4.35 11.42 -16.46
N GLY A 219 -4.80 10.20 -16.16
CA GLY A 219 -5.11 9.77 -14.79
C GLY A 219 -3.90 9.81 -13.87
N ASN A 220 -2.73 9.37 -14.33
CA ASN A 220 -1.49 9.44 -13.55
C ASN A 220 -1.00 10.88 -13.35
N LEU A 221 -1.15 11.76 -14.34
CA LEU A 221 -0.83 13.19 -14.20
C LEU A 221 -1.72 13.87 -13.18
N VAL A 222 -3.04 13.64 -13.24
CA VAL A 222 -4.00 14.16 -12.24
C VAL A 222 -3.66 13.64 -10.85
N LEU A 223 -3.38 12.35 -10.72
CA LEU A 223 -2.99 11.74 -9.45
C LEU A 223 -1.69 12.33 -8.90
N ALA A 224 -0.68 12.56 -9.75
CA ALA A 224 0.56 13.20 -9.37
C ALA A 224 0.31 14.62 -8.84
N LEU A 225 -0.50 15.41 -9.56
CA LEU A 225 -0.83 16.78 -9.16
C LEU A 225 -1.58 16.82 -7.82
N VAL A 226 -2.62 16.00 -7.66
CA VAL A 226 -3.39 15.90 -6.41
C VAL A 226 -2.49 15.46 -5.25
N THR A 227 -1.61 14.49 -5.49
CA THR A 227 -0.66 14.00 -4.49
C THR A 227 0.34 15.09 -4.09
N TRP A 228 0.89 15.81 -5.06
CA TRP A 228 1.79 16.95 -4.84
C TRP A 228 1.13 18.03 -3.99
N ILE A 229 -0.07 18.48 -4.37
CA ILE A 229 -0.81 19.53 -3.64
C ILE A 229 -1.07 19.10 -2.19
N ASN A 230 -1.52 17.87 -1.96
CA ASN A 230 -1.78 17.40 -0.60
C ASN A 230 -0.49 17.26 0.22
N THR A 231 0.60 16.80 -0.40
CA THR A 231 1.91 16.70 0.27
C THR A 231 2.40 18.08 0.67
N ARG A 232 2.31 19.07 -0.24
CA ARG A 232 2.68 20.46 0.05
C ARG A 232 1.86 21.03 1.20
N ARG A 233 0.53 20.90 1.15
CA ARG A 233 -0.37 21.34 2.24
C ARG A 233 -0.04 20.67 3.57
N TYR A 234 0.32 19.40 3.54
CA TYR A 234 0.71 18.68 4.75
C TYR A 234 2.03 19.22 5.32
N THR A 235 3.04 19.44 4.48
CA THR A 235 4.30 20.08 4.90
C THR A 235 4.05 21.46 5.50
N ASP A 236 3.22 22.28 4.85
CA ASP A 236 2.85 23.60 5.37
C ASP A 236 2.15 23.50 6.74
N SER A 237 1.26 22.50 6.93
CA SER A 237 0.60 22.28 8.22
C SER A 237 1.57 21.92 9.35
N ILE A 238 2.58 21.09 9.07
CA ILE A 238 3.60 20.74 10.06
C ILE A 238 4.48 21.95 10.39
N LEU A 239 4.86 22.75 9.39
CA LEU A 239 5.68 23.94 9.63
C LEU A 239 4.95 24.98 10.48
N ALA A 240 3.66 25.18 10.22
CA ALA A 240 2.80 26.05 11.02
C ALA A 240 2.68 25.56 12.48
N GLU A 241 2.47 24.25 12.70
CA GLU A 241 2.43 23.65 14.05
C GLU A 241 3.74 23.84 14.82
N ASN A 242 4.88 23.96 14.12
CA ASN A 242 6.20 24.18 14.71
C ASN A 242 6.61 25.68 14.77
N GLY A 243 5.68 26.60 14.54
CA GLY A 243 5.94 28.05 14.63
C GLY A 243 6.79 28.63 13.49
N VAL A 244 7.04 27.87 12.42
CA VAL A 244 7.79 28.33 11.25
C VAL A 244 6.81 28.99 10.27
N THR A 245 6.72 30.32 10.30
CA THR A 245 5.97 31.07 9.28
C THR A 245 6.83 31.13 8.01
N LEU A 246 6.49 30.31 7.01
CA LEU A 246 7.07 30.50 5.68
C LEU A 246 6.57 31.83 5.12
N LYS A 247 7.43 32.86 5.13
CA LYS A 247 7.22 34.05 4.29
C LYS A 247 7.17 33.55 2.85
N VAL A 248 5.97 33.49 2.28
CA VAL A 248 5.82 33.43 0.83
C VAL A 248 6.29 34.79 0.31
N THR A 249 7.59 34.96 0.10
CA THR A 249 8.10 35.98 -0.80
C THR A 249 7.77 35.54 -2.22
N ALA A 250 6.50 35.73 -2.59
CA ALA A 250 6.15 35.95 -3.97
C ALA A 250 6.66 37.35 -4.33
N SER A 251 7.96 37.45 -4.65
CA SER A 251 8.41 38.52 -5.53
C SER A 251 7.73 38.27 -6.86
N ARG A 252 6.59 38.94 -7.08
CA ARG A 252 5.96 39.05 -8.39
C ARG A 252 7.01 39.59 -9.39
N PRO A 253 7.16 38.99 -10.58
CA PRO A 253 7.67 39.76 -11.71
C PRO A 253 6.68 40.88 -12.08
#